data_AF-A0A2M7Y6G4-F1
#
_entry.id   AF-A0A2M7Y6G4-F1
#
_cell.length_a   1.000
_cell.length_b   1.000
_cell.length_c   1.000
_cell.angle_alpha   90.00
_cell.angle_beta   90.00
_cell.angle_gamma   90.00
#
_symmetry.space_group_name_H-M   'P 1'
#
loop_
_entity.id
_entity.type
_entity.pdbx_description
1 polymer ?
#
loop_
_entity_poly.entity_id
_entity_poly.type
_entity_poly.pdbx_seq_one_letter_code
_entity_poly.pdbx_strand_id
1 'polypeptide(L)'
;MYRLIVESLLGLRLEADKLYFAPCLPVDWNAFKLHYRYLETVYHIAVTQTDAADAAQSGAMRLTVDGVERPDNIIPLIDDRRDHAVEVRIMALPPVHQ
;
A
#
# COMPACT_ATOMS: atom_id res chain seq x y z
N MET A 1 -6.58 -1.59 19.33
CA MET A 1 -5.22 -1.19 19.75
C MET A 1 -4.12 -1.66 18.78
N TYR A 2 -4.42 -1.88 17.48
CA TYR A 2 -3.43 -2.24 16.43
C TYR A 2 -3.27 -1.19 15.32
N ARG A 3 -4.09 -0.12 15.35
CA ARG A 3 -4.22 0.86 14.26
C ARG A 3 -2.99 1.80 14.14
N LEU A 4 -2.47 2.25 15.29
CA LEU A 4 -1.37 3.22 15.37
C LEU A 4 -0.03 2.72 14.82
N ILE A 5 0.26 1.41 14.96
CA ILE A 5 1.54 0.84 14.48
C ILE A 5 1.55 0.82 12.95
N VAL A 6 0.40 0.57 12.32
CA VAL A 6 0.27 0.47 10.86
C VAL A 6 0.28 1.87 10.23
N GLU A 7 -0.31 2.86 10.90
CA GLU A 7 -0.31 4.26 10.46
C GLU A 7 1.08 4.91 10.49
N SER A 8 1.83 4.77 11.58
CA SER A 8 3.12 5.46 11.74
C SER A 8 4.31 4.71 11.13
N LEU A 9 4.26 3.37 11.04
CA LEU A 9 5.39 2.57 10.56
C LEU A 9 5.33 2.32 9.04
N LEU A 10 4.13 2.27 8.45
CA LEU A 10 3.93 1.90 7.04
C LEU A 10 3.29 3.01 6.20
N GLY A 11 2.89 4.13 6.82
CA GLY A 11 2.19 5.21 6.11
C GLY A 11 0.77 4.84 5.65
N LEU A 12 0.18 3.79 6.22
CA LEU A 12 -1.17 3.33 5.90
C LEU A 12 -2.19 4.12 6.72
N ARG A 13 -2.87 5.09 6.11
CA ARG A 13 -3.87 5.90 6.81
C ARG A 13 -5.27 5.39 6.52
N LEU A 14 -5.92 4.84 7.54
CA LEU A 14 -7.32 4.41 7.45
C LEU A 14 -8.25 5.56 7.84
N GLU A 15 -9.04 6.07 6.91
CA GLU A 15 -10.03 7.12 7.14
C GLU A 15 -11.44 6.59 6.79
N ALA A 16 -12.24 6.33 7.83
CA ALA A 16 -13.58 5.72 7.73
C ALA A 16 -13.62 4.42 6.89
N ASP A 17 -13.98 4.53 5.62
CA ASP A 17 -14.11 3.48 4.60
C ASP A 17 -12.98 3.51 3.56
N LYS A 18 -11.91 4.28 3.77
CA LYS A 18 -10.84 4.46 2.78
C LYS A 18 -9.49 4.19 3.41
N LEU A 19 -8.74 3.29 2.78
CA LEU A 19 -7.36 3.03 3.13
C LEU A 19 -6.45 3.80 2.17
N TYR A 20 -5.78 4.80 2.70
CA TYR A 20 -4.79 5.60 2.01
C TYR A 20 -3.42 4.96 2.18
N PHE A 21 -2.71 4.80 1.08
CA PHE A 21 -1.31 4.43 1.11
C PHE A 21 -0.43 5.67 0.96
N ALA A 22 0.39 5.94 1.97
CA ALA A 22 1.47 6.92 1.88
C ALA A 22 2.82 6.19 1.71
N PRO A 23 3.71 6.68 0.84
CA PRO A 23 5.01 6.07 0.55
C PRO A 23 6.03 6.39 1.66
N CYS A 24 5.75 5.99 2.90
CA CYS A 24 6.66 6.11 4.04
C CYS A 24 7.17 4.73 4.43
N LEU A 25 7.66 3.96 3.46
CA LEU A 25 8.32 2.69 3.73
C LEU A 25 9.84 2.90 3.84
N PRO A 26 10.50 2.26 4.83
CA PRO A 26 11.95 2.22 4.89
C PRO A 26 12.55 1.57 3.63
N VAL A 27 13.71 2.07 3.19
CA VAL A 27 14.44 1.52 2.03
C VAL A 27 14.86 0.06 2.23
N ASP A 28 15.05 -0.37 3.48
CA ASP A 28 15.44 -1.73 3.83
C ASP A 28 14.38 -2.80 3.53
N TRP A 29 13.16 -2.43 3.13
CA TRP A 29 12.05 -3.36 2.91
C TRP A 29 11.76 -3.55 1.42
N ASN A 30 12.21 -4.67 0.84
CA ASN A 30 11.91 -5.02 -0.56
C ASN A 30 10.43 -5.37 -0.79
N ALA A 31 9.80 -6.07 0.15
CA ALA A 31 8.38 -6.40 0.08
C ALA A 31 7.85 -6.84 1.45
N PHE A 32 6.55 -6.61 1.70
CA PHE A 32 5.86 -7.17 2.84
C PHE A 32 4.42 -7.51 2.49
N LYS A 33 3.81 -8.40 3.29
CA LYS A 33 2.40 -8.79 3.15
C LYS A 33 1.67 -8.52 4.45
N LEU A 34 0.50 -7.92 4.36
CA LEU A 34 -0.39 -7.60 5.46
C LEU A 34 -1.78 -8.15 5.14
N HIS A 35 -2.38 -8.85 6.09
CA HIS A 35 -3.78 -9.25 6.00
C HIS A 35 -4.60 -8.32 6.88
N TYR A 36 -5.45 -7.51 6.26
CA TYR A 36 -6.31 -6.55 6.94
C TYR A 36 -7.76 -7.01 6.83
N ARG A 37 -8.43 -7.26 7.95
CA ARG A 37 -9.85 -7.61 7.95
C ARG A 37 -10.70 -6.38 8.24
N TYR A 38 -11.47 -5.97 7.24
CA TYR A 38 -12.50 -4.95 7.38
C TYR A 38 -13.86 -5.64 7.58
N LEU A 39 -14.40 -5.59 8.80
CA LEU A 39 -15.65 -6.28 9.16
C LEU A 39 -15.57 -7.80 8.86
N GLU A 40 -16.31 -8.28 7.86
CA GLU A 40 -16.34 -9.67 7.40
C GLU A 40 -15.52 -9.89 6.11
N THR A 41 -14.92 -8.82 5.59
CA THR A 41 -14.18 -8.78 4.32
C THR A 41 -12.67 -8.75 4.60
N VAL A 42 -11.88 -9.55 3.88
CA VAL A 42 -10.43 -9.67 4.11
C VAL A 42 -9.68 -9.05 2.93
N TYR A 43 -8.75 -8.16 3.25
CA TYR A 43 -7.86 -7.50 2.30
C TYR A 43 -6.46 -8.09 2.44
N HIS A 44 -5.99 -8.74 1.40
CA HIS A 44 -4.63 -9.25 1.27
C HIS A 44 -3.75 -8.19 0.61
N ILE A 45 -3.07 -7.40 1.42
CA ILE A 45 -2.22 -6.31 0.98
C ILE A 45 -0.80 -6.83 0.80
N ALA A 46 -0.32 -6.90 -0.42
CA ALA A 46 1.07 -7.15 -0.78
C ALA A 46 1.70 -5.85 -1.26
N VAL A 47 2.70 -5.36 -0.55
CA VAL A 47 3.46 -4.19 -0.95
C VAL A 47 4.85 -4.62 -1.36
N THR A 48 5.30 -4.14 -2.51
CA THR A 48 6.61 -4.40 -3.09
C THR A 48 7.26 -3.06 -3.37
N GLN A 49 8.49 -2.90 -2.93
CA GLN A 49 9.30 -1.71 -3.17
C GLN A 49 10.44 -2.07 -4.13
N THR A 50 10.60 -1.26 -5.17
CA THR A 50 11.66 -1.40 -6.17
C THR A 50 12.47 -0.11 -6.22
N ASP A 51 13.79 -0.23 -6.37
CA ASP A 51 14.67 0.92 -6.55
C ASP A 51 14.37 1.67 -7.85
N ALA A 52 14.34 3.01 -7.77
CA ALA A 52 14.11 3.89 -8.91
C ALA A 52 15.15 3.77 -10.04
N ALA A 53 16.24 3.00 -9.84
CA ALA A 53 17.25 2.74 -10.86
C ALA A 53 16.70 1.98 -12.09
N ASP A 54 15.61 1.23 -11.94
CA ASP A 54 15.04 0.38 -13.01
C ASP A 54 13.81 1.00 -13.70
N ALA A 55 13.21 2.05 -13.14
CA ALA A 55 11.91 2.57 -13.58
C ALA A 55 11.97 4.03 -14.02
N ALA A 56 12.54 4.25 -15.20
CA ALA A 56 12.33 5.48 -15.94
C ALA A 56 10.83 5.63 -16.28
N GLN A 57 10.20 6.70 -15.80
CA GLN A 57 9.04 7.38 -16.41
C GLN A 57 7.59 6.96 -16.06
N SER A 58 7.29 6.20 -15.00
CA SER A 58 5.87 5.88 -14.70
C SER A 58 5.53 5.79 -13.22
N GLY A 59 5.19 6.94 -12.62
CA GLY A 59 4.47 7.06 -11.34
C GLY A 59 5.22 6.53 -10.11
N ALA A 60 5.45 7.38 -9.11
CA ALA A 60 6.14 7.00 -7.87
C ALA A 60 5.48 5.82 -7.10
N MET A 61 4.22 5.50 -7.43
CA MET A 61 3.44 4.44 -6.80
C MET A 61 2.40 3.89 -7.77
N ARG A 62 2.27 2.56 -7.83
CA ARG A 62 1.16 1.86 -8.51
C ARG A 62 0.39 1.04 -7.48
N LEU A 63 -0.92 1.19 -7.48
CA LEU A 63 -1.83 0.42 -6.64
C LEU A 63 -2.76 -0.39 -7.54
N THR A 64 -2.95 -1.66 -7.24
CA THR A 64 -3.85 -2.55 -7.95
C THR A 64 -4.73 -3.25 -6.93
N VAL A 65 -6.04 -3.25 -7.16
CA VAL A 65 -7.04 -3.91 -6.30
C VAL A 65 -7.80 -4.90 -7.15
N ASP A 66 -7.71 -6.19 -6.82
CA ASP A 66 -8.28 -7.32 -7.57
C ASP A 66 -7.91 -7.33 -9.05
N GLY A 67 -6.68 -6.91 -9.37
CA GLY A 67 -6.19 -6.78 -10.75
C GLY A 67 -6.56 -5.47 -11.45
N VAL A 68 -7.28 -4.55 -10.79
CA VAL A 68 -7.64 -3.23 -11.33
C VAL A 68 -6.66 -2.16 -10.85
N GLU A 69 -5.88 -1.56 -11.76
CA GLU A 69 -4.97 -0.45 -11.45
C GLU A 69 -5.77 0.79 -10.99
N ARG A 70 -5.33 1.38 -9.88
CA ARG A 70 -5.92 2.55 -9.23
C ARG A 70 -4.82 3.62 -9.08
N PRO A 71 -4.91 4.76 -9.79
CA PRO A 71 -3.92 5.83 -9.69
C PRO A 71 -4.06 6.66 -8.41
N ASP A 72 -5.20 6.55 -7.71
CA ASP A 72 -5.54 7.41 -6.58
C ASP A 72 -4.86 7.03 -5.26
N ASN A 73 -4.07 5.94 -5.20
CA ASN A 73 -3.43 5.43 -3.97
C ASN A 73 -4.40 5.21 -2.80
N ILE A 74 -5.68 5.05 -3.11
CA ILE A 74 -6.78 4.89 -2.15
C ILE A 74 -7.51 3.59 -2.46
N ILE A 75 -7.72 2.80 -1.42
CA ILE A 75 -8.52 1.57 -1.48
C ILE A 75 -9.83 1.83 -0.74
N PRO A 76 -10.98 1.81 -1.43
CA PRO A 76 -12.27 1.79 -0.77
C PRO A 76 -12.43 0.44 -0.07
N LEU A 77 -12.66 0.48 1.23
CA LEU A 77 -12.99 -0.66 2.05
C LEU A 77 -14.50 -0.87 1.97
N ILE A 78 -14.87 -1.90 1.22
CA ILE A 78 -16.24 -2.30 0.97
C ILE A 78 -16.46 -3.59 1.75
N ASP A 79 -17.59 -3.68 2.45
CA ASP A 79 -17.97 -4.93 3.09
C ASP A 79 -18.80 -5.77 2.11
N ASP A 80 -18.13 -6.45 1.18
CA ASP A 80 -18.75 -7.36 0.22
C ASP A 80 -18.64 -8.83 0.62
N ARG A 81 -17.99 -9.11 1.76
CA ARG A 81 -17.67 -10.44 2.31
C ARG A 81 -16.82 -11.29 1.39
N ARG A 82 -15.98 -10.67 0.56
CA ARG A 82 -15.04 -11.34 -0.32
C ARG A 82 -13.61 -11.00 0.04
N ASP A 83 -12.70 -11.89 -0.36
CA ASP A 83 -11.29 -11.62 -0.23
C ASP A 83 -10.85 -10.68 -1.36
N HIS A 84 -10.26 -9.55 -0.99
CA HIS A 84 -9.71 -8.57 -1.93
C HIS A 84 -8.19 -8.67 -1.94
N ALA A 85 -7.62 -8.87 -3.13
CA ALA A 85 -6.18 -8.88 -3.33
C ALA A 85 -5.70 -7.47 -3.68
N VAL A 86 -4.86 -6.90 -2.83
CA VAL A 86 -4.30 -5.57 -3.00
C VAL A 86 -2.81 -5.72 -3.29
N GLU A 87 -2.37 -5.24 -4.44
CA GLU A 87 -0.96 -5.19 -4.80
C GLU A 87 -0.51 -3.74 -4.91
N VAL A 88 0.55 -3.41 -4.19
CA VAL A 88 1.09 -2.06 -4.14
C VAL A 88 2.54 -2.11 -4.55
N ARG A 89 2.90 -1.34 -5.57
CA ARG A 89 4.28 -1.22 -6.06
C ARG A 89 4.74 0.20 -5.81
N ILE A 90 5.68 0.35 -4.89
CA ILE A 90 6.26 1.64 -4.51
C ILE A 90 7.64 1.72 -5.16
N MET A 91 7.94 2.88 -5.74
CA MET A 91 9.29 3.17 -6.20
C MET A 91 10.03 3.92 -5.10
N ALA A 92 11.09 3.33 -4.56
CA ALA A 92 11.93 3.99 -3.59
C ALA A 92 12.72 5.08 -4.29
N LEU A 93 12.43 6.36 -3.99
CA LEU A 93 13.35 7.43 -4.36
C LEU A 93 14.59 7.29 -3.46
N PRO A 94 15.81 7.26 -4.00
CA PRO A 94 17.00 7.21 -3.16
C PRO A 94 16.99 8.41 -2.21
N PRO A 95 17.34 8.22 -0.92
CA PRO A 95 17.36 9.32 0.03
C PRO A 95 18.33 10.39 -0.47
N VAL A 96 17.82 11.59 -0.74
CA VAL A 96 18.66 12.78 -0.92
C VAL A 96 19.40 12.97 0.41
N HIS A 97 20.67 12.58 0.44
CA HIS A 97 21.58 13.03 1.49
C HIS A 97 21.75 14.53 1.32
N GLN A 98 21.26 15.31 2.30
CA GLN A 98 21.66 16.70 2.50
C GLN A 98 22.76 16.74 3.55
#